data_AF-A0A085EWW4-F1
#
_entry.id   AF-A0A085EWW4-F1
#
_cell.length_a   1.000
_cell.length_b   1.000
_cell.length_c   1.000
_cell.angle_alpha   90.00
_cell.angle_beta   90.00
_cell.angle_gamma   90.00
#
_symmetry.space_group_name_H-M   'P 1'
#
loop_
_entity.id
_entity.type
_entity.pdbx_description
1 polymer ?
#
loop_
_entity_poly.entity_id
_entity_poly.type
_entity_poly.pdbx_seq_one_letter_code
_entity_poly.pdbx_strand_id
1 'polypeptide(L)' 'MALPWTATSEGLRLSVRLTPRGGRDEVDGIEVLADGRAVLKARVRAAPSEGRPMRP' A
#
# COMPACT_ATOMS: atom_id res chain seq x y z
N MET A 1 12.73 -8.44 10.11
CA MET A 1 12.33 -7.42 9.11
C MET A 1 10.83 -7.26 9.18
N ALA A 2 10.31 -6.03 9.33
CA ALA A 2 8.86 -5.80 9.29
C ALA A 2 8.35 -5.99 7.86
N LEU A 3 7.25 -6.74 7.71
CA LEU A 3 6.60 -6.95 6.42
C LEU A 3 5.41 -6.00 6.29
N PRO A 4 5.10 -5.51 5.08
CA PRO A 4 3.95 -4.63 4.87
C PRO A 4 2.62 -5.40 4.79
N TRP A 5 2.59 -6.66 5.26
CA TRP A 5 1.39 -7.48 5.28
C TRP A 5 1.33 -8.40 6.49
N THR A 6 0.09 -8.74 6.85
CA THR A 6 -0.23 -9.72 7.89
C THR A 6 -1.32 -10.64 7.37
N ALA A 7 -1.12 -11.95 7.49
CA ALA A 7 -2.16 -12.93 7.21
C ALA A 7 -3.25 -12.88 8.28
N THR A 8 -4.51 -12.97 7.87
CA THR A 8 -5.70 -13.04 8.73
C THR A 8 -6.48 -14.31 8.41
N SER A 9 -7.47 -14.68 9.23
CA SER A 9 -8.33 -15.84 8.94
C SER A 9 -9.09 -15.71 7.62
N GLU A 10 -9.38 -14.46 7.22
CA GLU A 10 -10.16 -14.12 6.02
C GLU A 10 -9.29 -13.73 4.82
N GLY A 11 -7.96 -13.68 4.97
CA GLY A 11 -7.06 -13.32 3.87
C GLY A 11 -5.80 -12.57 4.29
N LEU A 12 -5.52 -11.44 3.62
CA LEU A 12 -4.28 -10.68 3.77
C LEU A 12 -4.57 -9.19 3.95
N ARG A 13 -4.07 -8.62 5.06
CA ARG A 13 -4.09 -7.18 5.30
C ARG A 13 -2.78 -6.56 4.79
N LEU A 14 -2.87 -5.57 3.90
CA LEU A 14 -1.73 -4.92 3.25
C LEU A 14 -1.64 -3.44 3.65
N SER A 15 -0.44 -2.97 3.97
CA SER A 15 -0.11 -1.55 4.11
C SER A 15 0.54 -1.04 2.83
N VAL A 16 -0.15 -0.16 2.10
CA VAL A 16 0.27 0.28 0.75
C VAL A 16 0.45 1.81 0.72
N ARG A 17 1.54 2.28 0.13
CA ARG A 17 1.74 3.69 -0.22
C ARG A 17 1.48 3.86 -1.72
N LEU A 18 0.32 4.39 -2.06
CA LEU A 18 -0.07 4.67 -3.44
C LEU A 18 0.50 6.00 -3.91
N THR A 19 1.13 6.00 -5.08
CA THR A 19 1.57 7.20 -5.79
C THR A 19 0.82 7.29 -7.12
N PRO A 20 -0.10 8.25 -7.28
CA PRO A 20 -0.74 8.52 -8.56
C PRO A 20 0.32 9.04 -9.54
N ARG A 21 0.51 8.33 -10.64
CA ARG A 21 1.23 8.85 -11.80
C ARG A 21 0.41 8.44 -13.01
N GLY A 22 0.11 9.37 -13.93
CA GLY A 22 -0.63 9.10 -15.17
C GLY A 22 0.09 8.19 -16.18
N GLY A 23 0.93 7.24 -15.70
CA GLY A 23 1.77 6.31 -16.44
C GLY A 23 1.21 4.89 -16.45
N ARG A 24 1.84 3.94 -15.75
CA ARG A 24 1.41 2.53 -15.62
C ARG A 24 1.21 2.15 -14.15
N ASP A 25 0.44 1.08 -13.94
CA ASP A 25 0.30 0.47 -12.62
C ASP A 25 1.52 -0.41 -12.34
N GLU A 26 2.15 -0.24 -11.18
CA GLU A 26 3.43 -0.89 -10.85
C GLU A 26 3.61 -1.08 -9.34
N VAL A 27 4.29 -2.16 -8.94
CA VAL A 27 4.71 -2.41 -7.56
C VAL A 27 6.22 -2.16 -7.47
N ASP A 28 6.61 -1.09 -6.79
CA ASP A 28 8.00 -0.61 -6.73
C ASP A 28 8.84 -1.35 -5.65
N GLY A 29 8.21 -2.17 -4.80
CA GLY A 29 8.86 -2.90 -3.70
C GLY A 29 8.48 -2.40 -2.30
N ILE A 30 9.28 -2.76 -1.30
CA ILE A 30 9.00 -2.46 0.12
C ILE A 30 9.85 -1.26 0.59
N GLU A 31 9.24 -0.36 1.34
CA GLU A 31 9.89 0.79 1.98
C GLU A 31 9.59 0.78 3.48
N VAL A 32 10.59 1.16 4.30
CA VAL A 32 10.37 1.43 5.73
C VAL A 32 10.20 2.94 5.90
N LEU A 33 9.04 3.34 6.41
CA LEU A 33 8.73 4.74 6.68
C LEU A 33 9.54 5.27 7.87
N ALA A 34 9.58 6.59 8.04
CA ALA A 34 10.30 7.25 9.13
C ALA A 34 9.82 6.83 10.54
N ASP A 35 8.58 6.34 10.66
CA ASP A 35 8.03 5.80 11.90
C ASP A 35 8.33 4.31 12.12
N GLY A 36 9.15 3.70 11.26
CA GLY A 36 9.55 2.29 11.33
C GLY A 36 8.56 1.31 10.69
N ARG A 37 7.41 1.76 10.17
CA ARG A 37 6.44 0.86 9.51
C ARG A 37 6.88 0.50 8.09
N ALA A 38 6.76 -0.78 7.74
CA ALA A 38 6.97 -1.24 6.36
C ALA A 38 5.70 -1.02 5.52
N VAL A 39 5.86 -0.52 4.29
CA VAL A 39 4.78 -0.36 3.30
C VAL A 39 5.19 -0.94 1.94
N LEU A 40 4.21 -1.44 1.19
CA LEU A 40 4.37 -1.77 -0.22
C LEU A 40 4.18 -0.48 -1.04
N LYS A 41 5.18 -0.10 -1.82
CA LYS A 41 5.09 1.03 -2.74
C LYS A 41 4.40 0.59 -4.01
N ALA A 42 3.37 1.33 -4.43
CA ALA A 42 2.71 1.09 -5.70
C ALA A 42 2.40 2.40 -6.43
N ARG A 43 2.49 2.35 -7.75
CA ARG A 43 2.07 3.40 -8.66
C ARG A 43 0.77 3.01 -9.29
N VAL A 44 -0.12 3.98 -9.43
CA VAL A 44 -1.42 3.78 -10.08
C VAL A 44 -1.68 4.88 -11.09
N ARG A 45 -2.27 4.49 -12.22
CA ARG A 45 -2.75 5.38 -13.28
C ARG A 45 -3.94 6.21 -12.82
N ALA A 46 -4.82 5.61 -12.04
CA ALA A 46 -5.99 6.29 -11.51
C ALA A 46 -5.56 7.35 -10.49
N ALA A 47 -6.17 8.53 -10.58
CA ALA A 47 -6.15 9.45 -9.46
C ALA A 47 -6.80 8.76 -8.24
N PRO A 48 -6.37 9.04 -6.99
CA PRO A 48 -7.03 8.49 -5.83
C PRO A 48 -8.49 8.94 -5.87
N SER A 49 -9.43 7.99 -5.93
CA SER A 49 -10.80 8.28 -5.52
C SER A 49 -10.74 8.56 -4.02
N GLU A 50 -11.43 9.61 -3.54
CA GLU A 50 -11.63 9.91 -2.12
C GLU A 50 -11.70 8.62 -1.30
N GLY A 51 -10.70 8.41 -0.44
CA GLY A 51 -10.46 7.12 0.20
C GLY A 51 -11.68 6.65 0.96
N ARG A 52 -12.29 5.54 0.54
CA ARG A 52 -13.38 4.92 1.28
C ARG A 52 -12.83 4.55 2.67
N PRO A 53 -13.44 5.02 3.78
CA PRO A 53 -12.97 4.69 5.10
C PRO A 53 -12.91 3.17 5.25
N MET A 54 -11.72 2.64 5.54
CA MET A 54 -11.57 1.24 5.91
C MET A 54 -12.22 1.08 7.28
N ARG A 55 -13.20 0.17 7.39
CA ARG A 55 -13.79 -0.19 8.68
C ARG A 55 -12.75 -1.02 9.46
N PRO A 56 -12.54 -0.77 10.77
CA PRO A 56 -11.52 -1.45 11.58
C PRO A 56 -11.63 -2.98 11.58
#